data_AF-A0A9P7SIQ7-F1
#
_entry.id   AF-A0A9P7SIQ7-F1
#
_cell.length_a   1.000
_cell.length_b   1.000
_cell.length_c   1.000
_cell.angle_alpha   90.00
_cell.angle_beta   90.00
_cell.angle_gamma   90.00
#
_symmetry.space_group_name_H-M   'P 1'
#
loop_
_entity.id
_entity.type
_entity.pdbx_description
1 polymer ?
#
loop_
_entity_poly.entity_id
_entity_poly.type
_entity_poly.pdbx_seq_one_letter_code
_entity_poly.pdbx_strand_id
1 'polypeptide(L)'
;MELSTKEVKYPTVALKSYDDWNDFDENLEKPCRSMKYWDKVNPNLPDLDSDILVKPAVLTPEQCLDFVLSKITSRTSSSTAESTTNTSSSFSHPVLSVTDAINLRQFIMAQETAEYNLRSPKEQQIQLWISACVESNTYNTITSRLTTDTGRSDFSLRQLVKALKKKFSSGDYILKASSSSQYKALLQEGQYC
;
A
#
# COMPACT_ATOMS: atom_id res chain seq x y z
N MET A 1 25.17 -10.90 19.66
CA MET A 1 24.65 -9.61 19.14
C MET A 1 23.36 -9.33 19.89
N GLU A 2 23.43 -8.45 20.89
CA GLU A 2 22.24 -8.01 21.62
C GLU A 2 21.46 -7.02 20.74
N LEU A 3 20.23 -7.38 20.39
CA LEU A 3 19.27 -6.45 19.80
C LEU A 3 18.90 -5.44 20.88
N SER A 4 19.54 -4.28 20.86
CA SER A 4 19.12 -3.10 21.63
C SER A 4 17.71 -2.73 21.19
N THR A 5 16.69 -3.22 21.91
CA THR A 5 15.33 -2.73 21.84
C THR A 5 15.31 -1.34 22.44
N LYS A 6 15.72 -0.33 21.65
CA LYS A 6 15.34 1.05 21.92
C LYS A 6 13.82 1.07 22.00
N GLU A 7 13.27 1.35 23.17
CA GLU A 7 11.86 1.69 23.32
C GLU A 7 11.51 2.73 22.27
N VAL A 8 10.70 2.33 21.29
CA VAL A 8 10.11 3.26 20.35
C VAL A 8 9.10 4.04 21.16
N LYS A 9 9.49 5.23 21.62
CA LYS A 9 8.62 6.16 22.31
C LYS A 9 7.61 6.68 21.27
N TYR A 10 6.44 6.05 21.22
CA TYR A 10 5.37 6.47 20.31
C TYR A 10 4.86 7.86 20.73
N PRO A 11 4.60 8.76 19.77
CA PRO A 11 4.16 10.11 20.05
C PRO A 11 2.73 10.16 20.60
N THR A 12 2.48 11.27 21.29
CA THR A 12 1.33 11.58 22.15
C THR A 12 0.07 11.97 21.38
N VAL A 13 0.11 12.05 20.05
CA VAL A 13 -1.00 12.55 19.23
C VAL A 13 -1.99 11.42 18.97
N ALA A 14 -3.14 11.51 19.63
CA ALA A 14 -4.28 10.65 19.37
C ALA A 14 -5.16 11.31 18.31
N LEU A 15 -5.23 10.72 17.12
CA LEU A 15 -6.09 11.14 16.02
C LEU A 15 -7.55 10.83 16.39
N LYS A 16 -8.23 11.81 17.00
CA LYS A 16 -9.62 11.70 17.47
C LYS A 16 -10.57 12.57 16.65
N SER A 17 -10.06 13.63 16.06
CA SER A 17 -10.84 14.67 15.41
C SER A 17 -10.15 15.19 14.15
N TYR A 18 -10.84 16.09 13.44
CA TYR A 18 -10.32 16.79 12.27
C TYR A 18 -9.08 17.64 12.60
N ASP A 19 -9.12 18.34 13.73
CA ASP A 19 -8.07 19.26 14.13
C ASP A 19 -6.74 18.53 14.40
N ASP A 20 -6.82 17.25 14.79
CA ASP A 20 -5.65 16.40 15.05
C ASP A 20 -4.94 15.93 13.76
N TRP A 21 -5.55 16.07 12.58
CA TRP A 21 -5.00 15.52 11.33
C TRP A 21 -3.68 16.18 10.95
N ASN A 22 -3.59 17.51 11.03
CA ASN A 22 -2.39 18.25 10.62
C ASN A 22 -1.20 17.88 11.50
N ASP A 23 -1.42 17.80 12.81
CA ASP A 23 -0.41 17.36 13.78
C ASP A 23 -0.01 15.91 13.54
N PHE A 24 -0.97 15.03 13.24
CA PHE A 24 -0.69 13.64 12.90
C PHE A 24 0.16 13.52 11.63
N ASP A 25 -0.19 14.24 10.55
CA ASP A 25 0.51 14.21 9.27
C ASP A 25 1.96 14.70 9.41
N GLU A 26 2.18 15.81 10.14
CA GLU A 26 3.52 16.33 10.40
C GLU A 26 4.35 15.36 11.26
N ASN A 27 3.73 14.74 12.27
CA ASN A 27 4.41 13.77 13.15
C ASN A 27 4.66 12.42 12.47
N LEU A 28 3.91 12.08 11.41
CA LEU A 28 4.17 10.92 10.57
C LEU A 28 5.25 11.21 9.52
N GLU A 29 5.25 12.42 8.94
CA GLU A 29 6.16 12.82 7.86
C GLU A 29 7.63 12.81 8.32
N LYS A 30 7.94 13.45 9.46
CA LYS A 30 9.32 13.56 9.99
C LYS A 30 10.03 12.20 10.13
N PRO A 31 9.50 11.21 10.85
CA PRO A 31 10.14 9.90 10.97
C PRO A 31 10.20 9.17 9.63
N CYS A 32 9.14 9.21 8.83
CA CYS A 32 9.12 8.53 7.53
C CYS A 32 10.15 9.10 6.55
N ARG A 33 10.39 10.42 6.56
CA ARG A 33 11.45 11.05 5.76
C ARG A 33 12.84 10.64 6.22
N SER A 34 13.08 10.59 7.52
CA SER A 34 14.37 10.12 8.07
C SER A 34 14.70 8.68 7.65
N MET A 35 13.67 7.84 7.50
CA MET A 35 13.79 6.46 7.03
C MET A 35 13.85 6.31 5.49
N LYS A 36 13.77 7.44 4.75
CA LYS A 36 13.59 7.49 3.28
C LYS A 36 12.39 6.67 2.80
N TYR A 37 11.29 6.73 3.54
CA TYR A 37 10.08 5.94 3.31
C TYR A 37 8.82 6.78 3.08
N TRP A 38 8.91 8.11 3.22
CA TRP A 38 7.76 9.00 3.08
C TRP A 38 7.04 8.86 1.74
N ASP A 39 7.78 8.63 0.65
CA ASP A 39 7.18 8.48 -0.67
C ASP A 39 6.22 7.29 -0.73
N LYS A 40 6.36 6.26 0.12
CA LYS A 40 5.49 5.08 0.21
C LYS A 40 4.31 5.26 1.18
N VAL A 41 4.27 6.36 1.92
CA VAL A 41 3.30 6.64 3.00
C VAL A 41 2.44 7.86 2.66
N ASN A 42 3.01 8.84 1.97
CA ASN A 42 2.39 10.14 1.68
C ASN A 42 1.00 9.98 1.04
N PRO A 43 -0.08 10.41 1.73
CA PRO A 43 -1.46 10.21 1.27
C PRO A 43 -1.83 11.08 0.04
N ASN A 44 -1.00 12.07 -0.29
CA ASN A 44 -1.25 13.00 -1.41
C ASN A 44 -0.76 12.47 -2.77
N LEU A 45 -0.02 11.35 -2.77
CA LEU A 45 0.47 10.72 -3.99
C LEU A 45 -0.53 9.65 -4.51
N PRO A 46 -0.47 9.31 -5.81
CA PRO A 46 -1.26 8.22 -6.36
C PRO A 46 -0.86 6.88 -5.75
N ASP A 47 -1.81 5.94 -5.71
CA ASP A 47 -1.54 4.58 -5.27
C ASP A 47 -0.70 3.86 -6.35
N LEU A 48 0.38 3.20 -5.94
CA LEU A 48 1.25 2.44 -6.83
C LEU A 48 1.24 0.97 -6.40
N ASP A 49 1.13 0.04 -7.35
CA ASP A 49 1.20 -1.39 -7.05
C ASP A 49 2.52 -1.77 -6.37
N SER A 50 3.61 -1.06 -6.68
CA SER A 50 4.93 -1.22 -6.06
C SER A 50 4.99 -0.84 -4.57
N ASP A 51 3.95 -0.18 -4.05
CA ASP A 51 3.84 0.17 -2.64
C ASP A 51 3.34 -1.01 -1.81
N ILE A 52 2.63 -1.96 -2.43
CA ILE A 52 2.15 -3.16 -1.77
C ILE A 52 3.35 -4.07 -1.48
N LEU A 53 3.58 -4.33 -0.20
CA LEU A 53 4.60 -5.26 0.22
C LEU A 53 4.01 -6.67 0.29
N VAL A 54 4.37 -7.51 -0.67
CA VAL A 54 3.89 -8.90 -0.75
C VAL A 54 5.00 -9.83 -0.27
N LYS A 55 4.65 -10.76 0.63
CA LYS A 55 5.59 -11.81 1.04
C LYS A 55 5.86 -12.74 -0.15
N PRO A 56 7.13 -13.00 -0.51
CA PRO A 56 7.44 -13.89 -1.62
C PRO A 56 6.86 -15.29 -1.38
N ALA A 57 6.12 -15.80 -2.37
CA ALA A 57 5.51 -17.12 -2.30
C ALA A 57 6.50 -18.21 -2.75
N VAL A 58 6.57 -19.29 -1.98
CA VAL A 58 7.24 -20.53 -2.39
C VAL A 58 6.34 -21.23 -3.39
N LEU A 59 6.80 -21.37 -4.63
CA LEU A 59 6.06 -22.02 -5.72
C LEU A 59 6.45 -23.49 -5.84
N THR A 60 5.51 -24.34 -6.26
CA THR A 60 5.84 -25.70 -6.69
C THR A 60 6.61 -25.68 -8.03
N PRO A 61 7.32 -26.76 -8.41
CA PRO A 61 8.02 -26.84 -9.69
C PRO A 61 7.13 -26.49 -10.90
N GLU A 62 5.89 -26.94 -10.91
CA GLU A 62 4.92 -26.69 -11.99
C GLU A 62 4.55 -25.20 -12.03
N GLN A 63 4.31 -24.59 -10.87
CA GLN A 63 4.03 -23.17 -10.75
C GLN A 63 5.22 -22.29 -11.13
N CYS A 64 6.46 -22.77 -10.94
CA CYS A 64 7.66 -22.06 -11.39
C CYS A 64 7.68 -21.91 -12.92
N LEU A 65 7.26 -22.95 -13.65
CA LEU A 65 7.21 -22.93 -15.11
C LEU A 65 6.21 -21.88 -15.61
N ASP A 66 4.97 -21.92 -15.09
CA ASP A 66 3.91 -20.97 -15.45
C ASP A 66 4.30 -19.53 -15.10
N PHE A 67 4.93 -19.33 -13.94
CA PHE A 67 5.43 -18.02 -13.52
C PHE A 67 6.49 -17.47 -14.49
N VAL A 68 7.47 -18.28 -14.85
CA VAL A 68 8.55 -17.84 -15.75
C VAL A 68 8.02 -17.56 -17.16
N LEU A 69 7.14 -18.41 -17.67
CA LEU A 69 6.51 -18.24 -18.98
C LEU A 69 5.67 -16.95 -19.05
N SER A 70 4.89 -16.66 -18.00
CA SER A 70 4.09 -15.43 -17.94
C SER A 70 4.96 -14.16 -17.89
N LYS A 71 6.10 -14.18 -17.18
CA LYS A 71 7.05 -13.07 -17.12
C LYS A 71 7.78 -12.83 -18.44
N ILE A 72 8.15 -13.88 -19.17
CA ILE A 72 8.76 -13.76 -20.51
C ILE A 72 7.75 -13.17 -21.49
N THR A 73 6.52 -13.66 -21.48
CA THR A 73 5.43 -13.19 -22.37
C THR A 73 5.06 -11.73 -22.09
N SER A 74 5.13 -11.30 -20.83
CA SER A 74 4.88 -9.90 -20.44
C SER A 74 5.98 -8.95 -20.94
N ARG A 75 7.25 -9.40 -20.99
CA ARG A 75 8.38 -8.60 -21.49
C ARG A 75 8.37 -8.43 -23.01
N THR A 76 7.93 -9.44 -23.77
CA THR A 76 7.82 -9.33 -25.23
C THR A 76 6.66 -8.44 -25.66
N SER A 77 5.61 -8.33 -24.84
CA SER A 77 4.41 -7.55 -25.14
C SER A 77 4.54 -6.05 -24.80
N SER A 78 5.53 -5.64 -24.01
CA SER A 78 5.73 -4.23 -23.64
C SER A 78 6.75 -3.49 -24.52
N SER A 79 7.28 -4.15 -25.57
CA SER A 79 8.15 -3.53 -26.56
C SER A 79 7.34 -3.07 -27.77
N THR A 80 6.52 -2.04 -27.60
CA THR A 80 5.98 -1.28 -28.75
C THR A 80 7.07 -0.33 -29.23
N ALA A 81 7.94 -0.83 -30.11
CA ALA A 81 8.67 -0.01 -31.06
C ALA A 81 8.11 -0.33 -32.44
N GLU A 82 7.57 0.69 -33.10
CA GLU A 82 7.02 0.66 -34.45
C GLU A 82 7.98 -0.02 -35.43
N SER A 83 7.51 -1.08 -36.09
CA SER A 83 7.94 -1.40 -37.45
C SER A 83 7.00 -2.40 -38.09
N THR A 84 6.24 -1.88 -39.04
CA THR A 84 5.50 -2.59 -40.06
C THR A 84 6.48 -3.43 -40.89
N THR A 85 6.40 -4.76 -40.82
CA THR A 85 6.65 -5.64 -41.97
C THR A 85 6.14 -7.04 -41.66
N ASN A 86 5.23 -7.52 -42.53
CA ASN A 86 4.76 -8.89 -42.57
C ASN A 86 5.93 -9.85 -42.77
N THR A 87 6.22 -10.69 -41.79
CA THR A 87 6.88 -11.98 -42.03
C THR A 87 6.37 -12.96 -40.98
N SER A 88 5.72 -14.01 -41.45
CA SER A 88 5.34 -15.20 -40.70
C SER A 88 6.59 -15.87 -40.13
N SER A 89 7.04 -15.43 -38.96
CA SER A 89 8.05 -16.12 -38.17
C SER A 89 7.35 -17.02 -37.16
N SER A 90 7.44 -18.33 -37.36
CA SER A 90 7.15 -19.33 -36.32
C SER A 90 7.81 -18.89 -35.02
N PHE A 91 7.00 -18.50 -34.03
CA PHE A 91 7.48 -18.28 -32.68
C PHE A 91 7.90 -19.64 -32.12
N SER A 92 9.18 -19.96 -32.24
CA SER A 92 9.80 -20.98 -31.41
C SER A 92 9.74 -20.48 -29.97
N HIS A 93 8.77 -20.97 -29.20
CA HIS A 93 8.77 -20.78 -27.75
C HIS A 93 10.16 -21.19 -27.23
N PRO A 94 10.88 -20.34 -26.48
CA PRO A 94 12.09 -20.80 -25.82
C PRO A 94 11.67 -21.94 -24.90
N VAL A 95 12.10 -23.16 -25.22
CA VAL A 95 11.89 -24.34 -24.38
C VAL A 95 12.81 -24.16 -23.18
N LEU A 96 12.36 -23.43 -22.18
CA LEU A 96 13.01 -23.39 -20.88
C LEU A 96 12.81 -24.74 -20.23
N SER A 97 13.91 -25.40 -19.85
CA SER A 97 13.80 -26.61 -19.06
C SER A 97 13.16 -26.28 -17.71
N VAL A 98 12.44 -27.24 -17.12
CA VAL A 98 11.88 -27.11 -15.77
C VAL A 98 12.98 -26.72 -14.77
N THR A 99 14.18 -27.28 -14.93
CA THR A 99 15.35 -26.95 -14.11
C THR A 99 15.79 -25.49 -14.24
N ASP A 100 15.82 -24.94 -15.46
CA ASP A 100 16.17 -23.53 -15.69
C ASP A 100 15.10 -22.60 -15.10
N ALA A 101 13.81 -22.97 -15.21
CA ALA A 101 12.72 -22.22 -14.63
C ALA A 101 12.77 -22.22 -13.10
N ILE A 102 13.10 -23.36 -12.47
CA ILE A 102 13.33 -23.46 -11.02
C ILE A 102 14.50 -22.58 -10.60
N ASN A 103 15.65 -22.68 -11.27
CA ASN A 103 16.85 -21.89 -10.95
C ASN A 103 16.58 -20.38 -11.07
N LEU A 104 15.88 -19.97 -12.14
CA LEU A 104 15.51 -18.58 -12.34
C LEU A 104 14.51 -18.10 -11.26
N ARG A 105 13.51 -18.91 -10.92
CA ARG A 105 12.56 -18.57 -9.85
C ARG A 105 13.27 -18.46 -8.50
N GLN A 106 14.22 -19.33 -8.19
CA GLN A 106 15.02 -19.25 -6.96
C GLN A 106 15.84 -17.95 -6.89
N PHE A 107 16.46 -17.53 -7.99
CA PHE A 107 17.17 -16.26 -8.07
C PHE A 107 16.22 -15.07 -7.83
N ILE A 108 15.07 -15.06 -8.49
CA ILE A 108 14.05 -14.01 -8.29
C ILE A 108 13.53 -14.02 -6.84
N MET A 109 13.25 -15.19 -6.26
CA MET A 109 12.83 -15.31 -4.87
C MET A 109 13.86 -14.75 -3.90
N ALA A 110 15.15 -15.00 -4.12
CA ALA A 110 16.21 -14.48 -3.27
C ALA A 110 16.21 -12.94 -3.28
N GLN A 111 16.04 -12.32 -4.46
CA GLN A 111 15.95 -10.88 -4.60
C GLN A 111 14.68 -10.31 -3.93
N GLU A 112 13.51 -10.89 -4.22
CA GLU A 112 12.24 -10.47 -3.63
C GLU A 112 12.25 -10.63 -2.09
N THR A 113 12.88 -11.69 -1.59
CA THR A 113 13.03 -11.94 -0.14
C THR A 113 13.97 -10.93 0.50
N ALA A 114 15.07 -10.58 -0.16
CA ALA A 114 15.98 -9.54 0.33
C ALA A 114 15.26 -8.18 0.41
N GLU A 115 14.49 -7.82 -0.62
CA GLU A 115 13.68 -6.59 -0.61
C GLU A 115 12.61 -6.63 0.49
N TYR A 116 11.89 -7.74 0.62
CA TYR A 116 10.87 -7.91 1.65
C TYR A 116 11.47 -7.75 3.06
N ASN A 117 12.58 -8.41 3.34
CA ASN A 117 13.25 -8.33 4.65
C ASN A 117 13.80 -6.93 4.95
N LEU A 118 14.13 -6.15 3.91
CA LEU A 118 14.57 -4.76 4.08
C LEU A 118 13.39 -3.80 4.38
N ARG A 119 12.22 -4.03 3.76
CA ARG A 119 11.04 -3.17 3.86
C ARG A 119 10.13 -3.53 5.03
N SER A 120 9.89 -4.81 5.26
CA SER A 120 8.90 -5.33 6.22
C SER A 120 9.06 -4.76 7.64
N PRO A 121 10.26 -4.67 8.25
CA PRO A 121 10.41 -4.10 9.58
C PRO A 121 10.02 -2.63 9.66
N LYS A 122 10.32 -1.85 8.61
CA LYS A 122 9.97 -0.42 8.54
C LYS A 122 8.46 -0.25 8.40
N GLU A 123 7.84 -1.03 7.52
CA GLU A 123 6.40 -0.98 7.33
C GLU A 123 5.64 -1.38 8.59
N GLN A 124 6.08 -2.44 9.26
CA GLN A 124 5.51 -2.89 10.52
C GLN A 124 5.65 -1.82 11.62
N GLN A 125 6.81 -1.17 11.72
CA GLN A 125 7.02 -0.11 12.70
C GLN A 125 6.10 1.10 12.46
N ILE A 126 5.94 1.53 11.21
CA ILE A 126 5.04 2.62 10.83
C ILE A 126 3.58 2.23 11.08
N GLN A 127 3.20 0.99 10.73
CA GLN A 127 1.84 0.51 10.95
C GLN A 127 1.48 0.44 12.44
N LEU A 128 2.41 -0.05 13.28
CA LEU A 128 2.25 -0.05 14.74
C LEU A 128 2.09 1.38 15.27
N TRP A 129 2.92 2.30 14.79
CA TRP A 129 2.83 3.71 15.14
C TRP A 129 1.47 4.30 14.78
N ILE A 130 0.98 4.07 13.56
CA ILE A 130 -0.35 4.52 13.11
C ILE A 130 -1.45 3.92 14.01
N SER A 131 -1.37 2.62 14.29
CA SER A 131 -2.37 1.95 15.13
C SER A 131 -2.39 2.45 16.58
N ALA A 132 -1.26 2.95 17.10
CA ALA A 132 -1.19 3.55 18.43
C ALA A 132 -1.79 4.96 18.47
N CYS A 133 -1.76 5.68 17.35
CA CYS A 133 -2.32 7.02 17.22
C CYS A 133 -3.82 7.04 16.92
N VAL A 134 -4.43 5.92 16.54
CA VAL A 134 -5.83 5.85 16.09
C VAL A 134 -6.62 4.92 17.01
N GLU A 135 -7.88 5.25 17.30
CA GLU A 135 -8.77 4.37 18.06
C GLU A 135 -8.91 2.99 17.38
N SER A 136 -8.76 1.91 18.14
CA SER A 136 -8.71 0.52 17.61
C SER A 136 -9.92 0.17 16.74
N ASN A 137 -11.12 0.57 17.12
CA ASN A 137 -12.33 0.33 16.33
C ASN A 137 -12.27 1.03 14.96
N THR A 138 -11.79 2.27 14.95
CA THR A 138 -11.58 3.03 13.71
C THR A 138 -10.53 2.38 12.83
N TYR A 139 -9.39 2.02 13.41
CA TYR A 139 -8.31 1.36 12.69
C TYR A 139 -8.79 0.04 12.05
N ASN A 140 -9.44 -0.82 12.82
CA ASN A 140 -9.97 -2.11 12.36
C ASN A 140 -11.02 -1.95 11.26
N THR A 141 -11.90 -0.95 11.37
CA THR A 141 -12.91 -0.66 10.34
C THR A 141 -12.26 -0.26 9.02
N ILE A 142 -11.23 0.59 9.07
CA ILE A 142 -10.52 1.04 7.87
C ILE A 142 -9.75 -0.11 7.23
N THR A 143 -9.00 -0.89 8.00
CA THR A 143 -8.20 -2.00 7.47
C THR A 143 -9.10 -3.10 6.90
N SER A 144 -10.20 -3.44 7.57
CA SER A 144 -11.19 -4.42 7.04
C SER A 144 -11.81 -3.96 5.73
N ARG A 145 -12.14 -2.66 5.62
CA ARG A 145 -12.64 -2.10 4.37
C ARG A 145 -11.60 -2.16 3.26
N LEU A 146 -10.35 -1.78 3.54
CA LEU A 146 -9.26 -1.85 2.57
C LEU A 146 -9.06 -3.27 2.04
N THR A 147 -9.07 -4.27 2.93
CA THR A 147 -8.99 -5.69 2.54
C THR A 147 -10.14 -6.12 1.64
N THR A 148 -11.35 -5.62 1.90
CA THR A 148 -12.53 -5.92 1.08
C THR A 148 -12.44 -5.25 -0.29
N ASP A 149 -12.04 -3.97 -0.33
CA ASP A 149 -11.98 -3.16 -1.54
C ASP A 149 -10.88 -3.63 -2.50
N THR A 150 -9.74 -4.14 -1.98
CA THR A 150 -8.64 -4.67 -2.81
C THR A 150 -8.80 -6.14 -3.18
N GLY A 151 -9.72 -6.87 -2.53
CA GLY A 151 -9.85 -8.31 -2.67
C GLY A 151 -8.60 -9.09 -2.22
N ARG A 152 -7.70 -8.44 -1.49
CA ARG A 152 -6.42 -8.99 -1.01
C ARG A 152 -6.24 -8.61 0.45
N SER A 153 -5.59 -9.49 1.22
CA SER A 153 -5.19 -9.17 2.60
C SER A 153 -4.21 -8.00 2.70
N ASP A 154 -3.54 -7.70 1.59
CA ASP A 154 -2.40 -6.79 1.54
C ASP A 154 -2.86 -5.42 1.01
N PHE A 155 -2.63 -4.38 1.81
CA PHE A 155 -2.78 -2.98 1.42
C PHE A 155 -1.49 -2.23 1.76
N SER A 156 -1.19 -1.19 0.99
CA SER A 156 -0.02 -0.34 1.24
C SER A 156 -0.26 0.63 2.41
N LEU A 157 0.83 1.08 3.04
CA LEU A 157 0.76 2.15 4.04
C LEU A 157 0.14 3.42 3.48
N ARG A 158 0.40 3.75 2.20
CA ARG A 158 -0.24 4.87 1.53
C ARG A 158 -1.76 4.74 1.55
N GLN A 159 -2.30 3.60 1.16
CA GLN A 159 -3.75 3.36 1.15
C GLN A 159 -4.35 3.52 2.56
N LEU A 160 -3.66 3.00 3.58
CA LEU A 160 -4.07 3.17 4.98
C LEU A 160 -4.12 4.65 5.40
N VAL A 161 -3.04 5.41 5.18
CA VAL A 161 -2.95 6.82 5.57
C VAL A 161 -3.92 7.68 4.76
N LYS A 162 -4.16 7.35 3.49
CA LYS A 162 -5.13 8.01 2.62
C LYS A 162 -6.57 7.77 3.07
N ALA A 163 -6.89 6.55 3.54
CA ALA A 163 -8.18 6.24 4.15
C ALA A 163 -8.38 6.95 5.50
N LEU A 164 -7.33 7.06 6.32
CA LEU A 164 -7.35 7.85 7.55
C LEU A 164 -7.56 9.34 7.24
N LYS A 165 -6.81 9.89 6.28
CA LYS A 165 -6.98 11.26 5.78
C LYS A 165 -8.42 11.49 5.35
N LYS A 166 -9.00 10.58 4.56
CA LYS A 166 -10.39 10.72 4.13
C LYS A 166 -11.35 10.82 5.32
N LYS A 167 -11.19 9.93 6.32
CA LYS A 167 -12.05 9.90 7.52
C LYS A 167 -11.92 11.14 8.39
N PHE A 168 -10.71 11.67 8.55
CA PHE A 168 -10.39 12.76 9.47
C PHE A 168 -10.07 14.09 8.79
N SER A 169 -10.25 14.22 7.48
CA SER A 169 -10.13 15.50 6.76
C SER A 169 -11.50 16.13 6.51
N SER A 170 -11.50 17.44 6.30
CA SER A 170 -12.67 18.31 6.27
C SER A 170 -13.69 17.91 5.20
N GLY A 171 -13.26 17.23 4.14
CA GLY A 171 -14.13 16.77 3.05
C GLY A 171 -15.26 15.83 3.50
N ASP A 172 -15.00 14.88 4.41
CA ASP A 172 -16.02 13.92 4.86
C ASP A 172 -17.01 14.52 5.88
N TYR A 173 -16.56 15.48 6.71
CA TYR A 173 -17.43 16.15 7.68
C TYR A 173 -18.40 17.14 7.02
N ILE A 174 -17.94 17.90 6.02
CA ILE A 174 -18.80 18.82 5.25
C ILE A 174 -19.89 18.04 4.50
N LEU A 175 -19.56 16.88 3.92
CA LEU A 175 -20.53 15.99 3.27
C LEU A 175 -21.58 15.47 4.27
N LYS A 176 -21.16 15.01 5.46
CA LYS A 176 -22.11 14.56 6.50
C LYS A 176 -23.02 15.68 6.99
N ALA A 177 -22.48 16.88 7.24
CA ALA A 177 -23.27 18.04 7.66
C ALA A 177 -24.32 18.41 6.59
N SER A 178 -23.94 18.46 5.31
CA SER A 178 -24.85 18.76 4.20
C SER A 178 -25.98 17.73 4.00
N SER A 179 -25.76 16.49 4.45
CA SER A 179 -26.78 15.42 4.44
C SER A 179 -27.58 15.31 5.75
N SER A 180 -27.18 16.02 6.81
CA SER A 180 -27.82 15.94 8.13
C SER A 180 -29.12 16.75 8.17
N SER A 181 -30.22 16.09 8.52
CA SER A 181 -31.53 16.73 8.72
C SER A 181 -31.52 17.72 9.88
N GLN A 182 -30.77 17.44 10.96
CA GLN A 182 -30.59 18.38 12.08
C GLN A 182 -29.83 19.63 11.67
N TYR A 183 -28.76 19.49 10.88
CA TYR A 183 -27.99 20.65 10.42
C TYR A 183 -28.82 21.52 9.46
N LYS A 184 -29.61 20.89 8.57
CA LYS A 184 -30.56 21.61 7.72
C LYS A 184 -31.62 22.35 8.53
N ALA A 185 -32.16 21.74 9.59
CA ALA A 185 -33.14 22.38 10.47
C ALA A 185 -32.57 23.61 11.20
N LEU A 186 -31.35 23.51 11.73
CA LEU A 186 -30.67 24.63 12.40
C LEU A 186 -30.35 25.80 11.44
N LEU A 187 -29.94 25.50 10.21
CA LEU A 187 -29.75 26.53 9.19
C LEU A 187 -31.07 27.21 8.80
N GLN A 188 -32.17 26.46 8.78
CA GLN A 188 -33.49 27.00 8.50
C GLN A 188 -33.96 27.92 9.64
N GLU A 189 -33.81 27.52 10.90
CA GLU A 189 -34.13 28.37 12.05
C GLU A 189 -33.30 29.67 12.07
N GLY A 190 -32.01 29.60 11.74
CA GLY A 190 -31.16 30.79 11.66
C GLY A 190 -31.46 31.74 10.51
N GLN A 191 -32.24 31.33 9.49
CA GLN A 191 -32.69 32.18 8.39
C GLN A 191 -34.00 32.94 8.70
N TYR A 192 -34.71 32.54 9.75
CA TYR A 192 -35.97 33.18 10.18
C TYR A 192 -35.82 34.03 11.45
N CYS A 193 -34.59 34.28 11.90
CA CYS A 193 -34.23 35.30 12.91
C CYS A 193 -33.56 36.49 12.24
#